data_AF-A0A1F8SWW9-F1
#
_entry.id   AF-A0A1F8SWW9-F1
#
_cell.length_a   1.000
_cell.length_b   1.000
_cell.length_c   1.000
_cell.angle_alpha   90.00
_cell.angle_beta   90.00
_cell.angle_gamma   90.00
#
_symmetry.space_group_name_H-M   'P 1'
#
loop_
_entity.id
_entity.type
_entity.pdbx_description
1 polymer ?
#
loop_
_entity_poly.entity_id
_entity_poly.type
_entity_poly.pdbx_seq_one_letter_code
_entity_poly.pdbx_strand_id
1 'polypeptide(L)'
;MKSNISPRVANFLPASFILFILGWGGLIALIITSLPTVGPRWLFFFLCVLAITGTVLPITAFLNRRFPGTPPPTAMVVVRQALWFAVYGATLIWLQMGRVLNPALAILLAIGLGLIEFLLRLSEKSQWKP
;
A
#
# COMPACT_ATOMS: atom_id res chain seq x y z
N MET A 1 -26.61 -18.40 -1.76
CA MET A 1 -25.27 -18.18 -2.36
C MET A 1 -24.96 -16.69 -2.35
N LYS A 2 -24.09 -16.19 -1.46
CA LYS A 2 -23.55 -14.83 -1.59
C LYS A 2 -22.73 -14.83 -2.88
N SER A 3 -23.13 -14.05 -3.87
CA SER A 3 -22.31 -13.87 -5.07
C SER A 3 -20.98 -13.26 -4.64
N ASN A 4 -19.88 -14.00 -4.81
CA ASN A 4 -18.53 -13.53 -4.53
C ASN A 4 -18.15 -12.50 -5.60
N ILE A 5 -18.68 -11.29 -5.49
CA ILE A 5 -18.41 -10.19 -6.42
C ILE A 5 -17.29 -9.36 -5.80
N SER A 6 -16.23 -9.08 -6.58
CA SER A 6 -15.15 -8.19 -6.13
C SER A 6 -15.73 -6.85 -5.64
N PRO A 7 -15.23 -6.31 -4.51
CA PRO A 7 -15.78 -5.09 -3.92
C PRO A 7 -15.75 -3.93 -4.91
N ARG A 8 -16.76 -3.07 -4.84
CA ARG A 8 -16.85 -1.89 -5.73
C ARG A 8 -15.76 -0.90 -5.35
N VAL A 9 -15.12 -0.30 -6.37
CA VAL A 9 -14.08 0.74 -6.18
C VAL A 9 -14.62 1.90 -5.33
N ALA A 10 -15.90 2.24 -5.52
CA ALA A 10 -16.60 3.27 -4.76
C ALA A 10 -16.54 3.06 -3.23
N ASN A 11 -16.48 1.82 -2.76
CA ASN A 11 -16.41 1.52 -1.32
C ASN A 11 -15.09 1.96 -0.68
N PHE A 12 -14.03 2.12 -1.49
CA PHE A 12 -12.71 2.52 -1.03
C PHE A 12 -12.44 4.02 -1.23
N LEU A 13 -13.27 4.73 -2.00
CA LEU A 13 -13.07 6.15 -2.30
C LEU A 13 -13.06 7.05 -1.06
N PRO A 14 -13.98 6.90 -0.08
CA PRO A 14 -13.96 7.75 1.11
C PRO A 14 -12.64 7.60 1.89
N ALA A 15 -12.20 6.37 2.13
CA ALA A 15 -10.94 6.10 2.81
C ALA A 15 -9.74 6.60 2.01
N SER A 16 -9.69 6.33 0.69
CA SER A 16 -8.65 6.82 -0.21
C SER A 16 -8.51 8.33 -0.17
N PHE A 17 -9.62 9.05 -0.20
CA PHE A 17 -9.64 10.51 -0.21
C PHE A 17 -9.15 11.09 1.12
N ILE A 18 -9.61 10.54 2.26
CA ILE A 18 -9.14 10.96 3.59
C ILE A 18 -7.64 10.71 3.73
N LEU A 19 -7.16 9.52 3.35
CA LEU A 19 -5.74 9.17 3.40
C LEU A 19 -4.89 10.03 2.47
N PHE A 20 -5.40 10.35 1.28
CA PHE A 20 -4.73 11.22 0.32
C PHE A 20 -4.55 12.62 0.89
N ILE A 21 -5.62 13.24 1.40
CA ILE A 21 -5.58 14.60 1.96
C ILE A 21 -4.67 14.65 3.18
N LEU A 22 -4.84 13.73 4.14
CA LEU A 22 -4.03 13.71 5.35
C LEU A 22 -2.56 13.41 5.04
N GLY A 23 -2.30 12.45 4.16
CA GLY A 23 -0.95 12.05 3.78
C GLY A 23 -0.21 13.14 3.03
N TRP A 24 -0.73 13.59 1.88
CA TRP A 24 -0.07 14.62 1.08
C TRP A 24 -0.09 15.99 1.74
N GLY A 25 -1.22 16.39 2.32
CA GLY A 25 -1.34 17.66 3.04
C GLY A 25 -0.39 17.71 4.24
N GLY A 26 -0.34 16.62 5.02
CA GLY A 26 0.61 16.50 6.12
C GLY A 26 2.06 16.51 5.66
N LEU A 27 2.40 15.80 4.58
CA LEU A 27 3.77 15.78 4.03
C LEU A 27 4.23 17.17 3.59
N ILE A 28 3.39 17.88 2.84
CA ILE A 28 3.70 19.23 2.35
C ILE A 28 3.92 20.15 3.56
N ALA A 29 3.00 20.15 4.52
CA ALA A 29 3.13 20.96 5.73
C ALA A 29 4.39 20.61 6.53
N LEU A 30 4.73 19.33 6.66
CA LEU A 30 5.91 18.88 7.40
C LEU A 30 7.21 19.35 6.74
N ILE A 31 7.33 19.19 5.41
CA ILE A 31 8.55 19.53 4.67
C ILE A 31 8.84 21.05 4.72
N ILE A 32 7.80 21.89 4.70
CA ILE A 32 7.98 23.35 4.67
C ILE A 32 8.14 23.96 6.07
N THR A 33 7.61 23.33 7.12
CA THR A 33 7.61 23.90 8.49
C THR A 33 8.62 23.28 9.44
N SER A 34 9.11 22.08 9.15
CA SER A 34 9.89 21.29 10.11
C SER A 34 11.29 20.96 9.60
N LEU A 35 12.26 21.03 10.51
CA LEU A 35 13.61 20.53 10.23
C LEU A 35 13.63 18.99 10.28
N PRO A 36 14.57 18.33 9.58
CA PRO A 36 14.68 16.88 9.56
C PRO A 36 15.32 16.35 10.85
N THR A 37 14.73 16.63 12.00
CA THR A 37 15.10 16.05 13.30
C THR A 37 14.45 14.68 13.48
N VAL A 38 14.78 13.94 14.55
CA VAL A 38 14.34 12.55 14.74
C VAL A 38 12.81 12.41 14.72
N GLY A 39 12.08 13.30 15.43
CA GLY A 39 10.61 13.25 15.51
C GLY A 39 9.91 13.47 14.15
N PRO A 40 10.12 14.62 13.48
CA PRO A 40 9.58 14.90 12.16
C PRO A 40 9.92 13.85 11.10
N ARG A 41 11.08 13.17 11.18
CA ARG A 41 11.40 12.06 10.28
C ARG A 41 10.44 10.88 10.43
N TRP A 42 10.09 10.49 11.65
CA TRP A 42 9.10 9.43 11.87
C TRP A 42 7.72 9.84 11.37
N LEU A 43 7.32 11.08 11.64
CA LEU A 43 6.07 11.63 11.14
C LEU A 43 6.05 11.67 9.59
N PHE A 44 7.18 12.01 8.96
CA PHE A 44 7.34 11.95 7.51
C PHE A 44 7.06 10.53 6.97
N PHE A 45 7.65 9.48 7.55
CA PHE A 45 7.38 8.12 7.09
C PHE A 45 5.92 7.69 7.28
N PHE A 46 5.33 8.05 8.41
CA PHE A 46 3.91 7.81 8.66
C PHE A 46 3.03 8.49 7.60
N LEU A 47 3.27 9.77 7.32
CA LEU A 47 2.51 10.52 6.31
C LEU A 47 2.77 10.02 4.88
N CYS A 48 4.00 9.57 4.57
CA CYS A 48 4.30 8.87 3.31
C CYS A 48 3.46 7.62 3.13
N VAL A 49 3.32 6.81 4.18
CA VAL A 49 2.48 5.61 4.11
C VAL A 49 1.01 5.97 3.84
N LEU A 50 0.48 7.00 4.52
CA LEU A 50 -0.88 7.48 4.26
C LEU A 50 -1.05 8.02 2.84
N ALA A 51 -0.10 8.83 2.36
CA ALA A 51 -0.14 9.44 1.03
C ALA A 51 -0.11 8.38 -0.09
N ILE A 52 0.80 7.41 0.02
CA ILE A 52 0.92 6.33 -0.97
C ILE A 52 -0.29 5.40 -0.88
N THR A 53 -0.75 5.05 0.33
CA THR A 53 -1.94 4.20 0.47
C THR A 53 -3.17 4.90 -0.12
N GLY A 54 -3.38 6.18 0.18
CA GLY A 54 -4.50 6.97 -0.33
C GLY A 54 -4.52 7.06 -1.86
N THR A 55 -3.36 7.21 -2.50
CA THR A 55 -3.23 7.23 -3.98
C THR A 55 -3.41 5.87 -4.63
N VAL A 56 -2.87 4.81 -4.00
CA VAL A 56 -2.80 3.46 -4.60
C VAL A 56 -4.06 2.63 -4.32
N LEU A 57 -4.81 2.92 -3.25
CA LEU A 57 -6.04 2.20 -2.90
C LEU A 57 -7.10 2.13 -4.02
N PRO A 58 -7.45 3.23 -4.73
CA PRO A 58 -8.41 3.15 -5.83
C PRO A 58 -7.84 2.38 -7.03
N ILE A 59 -6.53 2.49 -7.27
CA ILE A 59 -5.82 1.79 -8.36
C ILE A 59 -5.87 0.27 -8.10
N THR A 60 -5.53 -0.16 -6.89
CA THR A 60 -5.57 -1.58 -6.51
C THR A 60 -6.99 -2.13 -6.52
N ALA A 61 -7.98 -1.36 -6.07
CA ALA A 61 -9.40 -1.76 -6.16
C ALA A 61 -9.85 -1.92 -7.62
N PHE A 62 -9.43 -1.02 -8.51
CA PHE A 62 -9.69 -1.11 -9.94
C PHE A 62 -9.03 -2.34 -10.56
N LEU A 63 -7.75 -2.59 -10.28
CA LEU A 63 -6.99 -3.73 -10.81
C LEU A 63 -7.58 -5.08 -10.34
N ASN A 64 -7.93 -5.22 -9.06
CA ASN A 64 -8.56 -6.45 -8.54
C ASN A 64 -9.95 -6.71 -9.14
N ARG A 65 -10.63 -5.65 -9.60
CA ARG A 65 -11.91 -5.79 -10.30
C ARG A 65 -11.72 -6.10 -11.78
N ARG A 66 -10.67 -5.58 -12.41
CA ARG A 66 -10.34 -5.84 -13.83
C ARG A 66 -9.78 -7.24 -14.05
N PHE A 67 -8.98 -7.73 -13.09
CA PHE A 67 -8.33 -9.04 -13.10
C PHE A 67 -8.73 -9.84 -11.85
N PRO A 68 -10.00 -10.29 -11.75
CA PRO A 68 -10.46 -11.06 -10.60
C PRO A 68 -9.77 -12.42 -10.56
N GLY A 69 -9.13 -12.73 -9.44
CA GLY A 69 -8.61 -14.06 -9.16
C GLY A 69 -9.72 -15.05 -8.76
N THR A 70 -9.40 -16.34 -8.79
CA THR A 70 -10.21 -17.41 -8.18
C THR A 70 -9.55 -17.86 -6.87
N PRO A 71 -10.19 -17.70 -5.69
CA PRO A 71 -11.46 -17.00 -5.43
C PRO A 71 -11.35 -15.46 -5.49
N PRO A 72 -12.49 -14.74 -5.62
CA PRO A 72 -12.52 -13.28 -5.69
C PRO A 72 -11.90 -12.62 -4.45
N PRO A 73 -11.07 -11.57 -4.63
CA PRO A 73 -10.37 -10.93 -3.52
C PRO A 73 -11.34 -10.20 -2.58
N THR A 74 -11.17 -10.45 -1.28
CA THR A 74 -11.89 -9.74 -0.21
C THR A 74 -11.39 -8.30 -0.09
N ALA A 75 -12.20 -7.40 0.49
CA ALA A 75 -11.81 -6.01 0.72
C ALA A 75 -10.50 -5.86 1.51
N MET A 76 -10.23 -6.76 2.47
CA MET A 76 -8.98 -6.77 3.24
C MET A 76 -7.74 -7.01 2.38
N VAL A 77 -7.86 -7.88 1.35
CA VAL A 77 -6.77 -8.15 0.41
C VAL A 77 -6.45 -6.91 -0.42
N VAL A 78 -7.47 -6.17 -0.87
CA VAL A 78 -7.28 -4.92 -1.63
C VAL A 78 -6.54 -3.88 -0.79
N VAL A 79 -6.97 -3.69 0.46
CA VAL A 79 -6.30 -2.76 1.40
C VAL A 79 -4.86 -3.18 1.67
N ARG A 80 -4.61 -4.48 1.90
CA ARG A 80 -3.26 -5.02 2.11
C ARG A 80 -2.35 -4.78 0.91
N GLN A 81 -2.85 -4.98 -0.30
CA GLN A 81 -2.08 -4.68 -1.51
C GLN A 81 -1.72 -3.20 -1.63
N ALA A 82 -2.65 -2.29 -1.35
CA ALA A 82 -2.35 -0.86 -1.31
C ALA A 82 -1.29 -0.52 -0.25
N LEU A 83 -1.36 -1.16 0.93
CA LEU A 83 -0.37 -1.01 1.98
C LEU A 83 1.01 -1.55 1.57
N TRP A 84 1.09 -2.65 0.82
CA TRP A 84 2.38 -3.15 0.32
C TRP A 84 3.11 -2.14 -0.56
N PHE A 85 2.38 -1.42 -1.43
CA PHE A 85 2.98 -0.34 -2.22
C PHE A 85 3.49 0.80 -1.32
N ALA A 86 2.75 1.14 -0.26
CA ALA A 86 3.14 2.17 0.68
C ALA A 86 4.38 1.77 1.51
N VAL A 87 4.42 0.54 2.01
CA VAL A 87 5.56 -0.03 2.74
C VAL A 87 6.79 -0.10 1.84
N TYR A 88 6.63 -0.56 0.60
CA TYR A 88 7.70 -0.58 -0.38
C TYR A 88 8.24 0.83 -0.64
N GLY A 89 7.37 1.79 -0.96
CA GLY A 89 7.76 3.18 -1.20
C GLY A 89 8.46 3.83 -0.01
N ALA A 90 7.92 3.65 1.20
CA ALA A 90 8.55 4.17 2.43
C ALA A 90 9.94 3.54 2.67
N THR A 91 10.09 2.25 2.39
CA THR A 91 11.38 1.53 2.51
C THR A 91 12.39 2.04 1.48
N LEU A 92 11.98 2.28 0.23
CA LEU A 92 12.84 2.90 -0.77
C LEU A 92 13.31 4.29 -0.34
N ILE A 93 12.39 5.12 0.18
CA ILE A 93 12.73 6.46 0.68
C ILE A 93 13.71 6.36 1.86
N TRP A 94 13.50 5.41 2.78
CA TRP A 94 14.41 5.16 3.89
C TRP A 94 15.82 4.80 3.42
N LEU A 95 15.94 3.85 2.49
CA LEU A 95 17.24 3.45 1.93
C LEU A 95 17.90 4.57 1.13
N GLN A 96 17.11 5.41 0.46
CA GLN A 96 17.61 6.57 -0.27
C GLN A 96 18.19 7.62 0.68
N MET A 97 17.57 7.85 1.84
CA MET A 97 18.15 8.74 2.87
C MET A 97 19.49 8.23 3.38
N GLY A 98 19.63 6.92 3.56
CA GLY A 98 20.90 6.28 3.92
C GLY A 98 21.91 6.19 2.77
N ARG A 99 21.56 6.60 1.54
CA ARG A 99 22.37 6.47 0.32
C ARG A 99 22.80 5.02 0.02
N VAL A 100 22.03 4.04 0.49
CA VAL A 100 22.27 2.60 0.28
C VAL A 100 21.43 2.08 -0.90
N LEU A 101 20.39 2.81 -1.30
CA LEU A 101 19.50 2.39 -2.37
C LEU A 101 20.25 2.28 -3.71
N ASN A 102 20.18 1.10 -4.32
CA ASN A 102 20.59 0.86 -5.70
C ASN A 102 19.46 0.13 -6.45
N PRO A 103 19.47 0.13 -7.80
CA PRO A 103 18.40 -0.50 -8.58
C PRO A 103 18.22 -2.00 -8.29
N ALA A 104 19.31 -2.72 -8.04
CA ALA A 104 19.26 -4.14 -7.74
C ALA A 104 18.53 -4.42 -6.42
N LEU A 105 18.79 -3.64 -5.37
CA LEU A 105 18.12 -3.71 -4.07
C LEU A 105 16.65 -3.33 -4.19
N ALA A 106 16.30 -2.31 -4.99
CA ALA A 106 14.91 -1.95 -5.24
C ALA A 106 14.14 -3.13 -5.86
N ILE A 107 14.70 -3.75 -6.90
CA ILE A 107 14.10 -4.92 -7.56
C ILE A 107 14.02 -6.12 -6.60
N LEU A 108 15.09 -6.39 -5.85
CA LEU A 108 15.11 -7.49 -4.87
C LEU A 108 14.00 -7.33 -3.83
N LEU A 109 13.82 -6.13 -3.29
CA LEU A 109 12.75 -5.83 -2.33
C LEU A 109 11.37 -5.98 -2.96
N ALA A 110 11.18 -5.49 -4.18
CA ALA A 110 9.92 -5.65 -4.90
C ALA A 110 9.56 -7.13 -5.10
N ILE A 111 10.52 -7.96 -5.49
CA ILE A 111 10.35 -9.41 -5.65
C ILE A 111 10.03 -10.06 -4.30
N GLY A 112 10.78 -9.72 -3.24
CA GLY A 112 10.57 -10.28 -1.91
C GLY A 112 9.18 -9.97 -1.35
N LEU A 113 8.74 -8.71 -1.44
CA LEU A 113 7.40 -8.30 -1.00
C LEU A 113 6.30 -8.94 -1.86
N GLY A 114 6.51 -9.03 -3.18
CA GLY A 114 5.59 -9.72 -4.08
C GLY A 114 5.46 -11.21 -3.76
N LEU A 115 6.57 -11.88 -3.43
CA LEU A 115 6.58 -13.28 -3.00
C LEU A 115 5.82 -13.46 -1.69
N ILE A 116 6.00 -12.56 -0.71
CA ILE A 116 5.24 -12.59 0.54
C ILE A 116 3.73 -12.48 0.28
N GLU A 117 3.29 -11.52 -0.53
CA GLU A 117 1.87 -11.38 -0.88
C GLU A 117 1.33 -12.61 -1.63
N PHE A 118 2.15 -13.21 -2.49
CA PHE A 118 1.79 -14.45 -3.18
C PHE A 118 1.60 -15.62 -2.20
N LEU A 119 2.53 -15.80 -1.26
CA LEU A 119 2.44 -16.84 -0.23
C LEU A 119 1.24 -16.62 0.70
N LEU A 120 0.97 -15.36 1.09
CA LEU A 120 -0.22 -15.00 1.87
C LEU A 120 -1.51 -15.36 1.12
N ARG A 121 -1.59 -15.06 -0.17
CA ARG A 121 -2.74 -15.45 -1.00
C ARG A 121 -2.88 -16.97 -1.14
N LEU A 122 -1.78 -17.72 -1.25
CA LEU A 122 -1.83 -19.18 -1.25
C LEU A 122 -2.36 -19.72 0.08
N SER A 123 -1.90 -19.17 1.20
CA SER A 123 -2.38 -19.52 2.53
C SER A 123 -3.87 -19.23 2.70
N GLU A 124 -4.36 -18.07 2.23
CA GLU A 124 -5.79 -17.72 2.25
C GLU A 124 -6.65 -18.70 1.44
N LYS A 125 -6.15 -19.17 0.28
CA LYS A 125 -6.83 -20.20 -0.52
C LYS A 125 -6.87 -21.56 0.19
N SER A 126 -5.79 -21.95 0.86
CA SER A 126 -5.70 -23.24 1.54
C SER A 126 -6.58 -23.35 2.77
N GLN A 127 -6.90 -22.24 3.43
CA GLN A 127 -7.75 -22.19 4.64
C GLN A 127 -9.25 -22.15 4.32
N TRP A 128 -9.62 -22.16 3.03
CA TRP A 128 -11.02 -22.19 2.63
C TRP A 128 -11.62 -23.57 2.93
N LYS A 129 -12.54 -23.62 3.91
CA LYS A 129 -13.42 -24.77 4.16
C LYS A 129 -14.76 -24.52 3.44
N PRO A 130 -15.31 -25.55 2.76
CA PRO A 130 -16.48 -25.42 1.89
C PRO A 130 -17.75 -24.93 2.60
#